data_AF-A0A3B0VGU5-F1
#
_entry.id   AF-A0A3B0VGU5-F1
#
_cell.length_a   1.000
_cell.length_b   1.000
_cell.length_c   1.000
_cell.angle_alpha   90.00
_cell.angle_beta   90.00
_cell.angle_gamma   90.00
#
_symmetry.space_group_name_H-M   'P 1'
#
loop_
_entity.id
_entity.type
_entity.pdbx_description
1 polymer ?
#
loop_
_entity_poly.entity_id
_entity_poly.type
_entity_poly.pdbx_seq_one_letter_code
_entity_poly.pdbx_strand_id
1 'polypeptide(L)'
;MKNKITSVFTMLVLVAGTAGGLVIAGARFPYLTTPANAAETGTTAGKKKKPLFYRNPMNPAITSPVPAKDEMGMDYVPVYADAASSAGPPGTVRINPVMVQDIGVRTG
;
A
#
# COMPACT_ATOMS: atom_id res chain seq x y z
N MET A 1 -36.81 -25.84 -40.54
CA MET A 1 -36.96 -24.69 -39.61
C MET A 1 -36.60 -25.03 -38.16
N LYS A 2 -36.63 -26.30 -37.73
CA LYS A 2 -36.42 -26.73 -36.33
C LYS A 2 -34.97 -26.61 -35.80
N ASN A 3 -33.98 -26.55 -36.69
CA ASN A 3 -32.54 -26.60 -36.39
C ASN A 3 -31.92 -25.20 -36.17
N LYS A 4 -32.57 -24.17 -36.72
CA LYS A 4 -32.12 -22.77 -36.60
C LYS A 4 -32.37 -22.24 -35.18
N ILE A 5 -33.50 -22.63 -34.59
CA ILE A 5 -33.87 -22.25 -33.21
C ILE A 5 -32.91 -22.91 -32.19
N THR A 6 -32.54 -24.18 -32.38
CA THR A 6 -31.57 -24.86 -31.51
C THR A 6 -30.19 -24.20 -31.56
N SER A 7 -29.74 -23.72 -32.73
CA SER A 7 -28.44 -23.06 -32.89
C SER A 7 -28.41 -21.66 -32.26
N VAL A 8 -29.52 -20.91 -32.33
CA VAL A 8 -29.63 -19.60 -31.67
C VAL A 8 -29.64 -19.76 -30.15
N PHE A 9 -30.32 -20.79 -29.65
CA PHE A 9 -30.40 -21.05 -28.22
C PHE A 9 -29.04 -21.49 -27.63
N THR A 10 -28.28 -22.36 -28.31
CA THR A 10 -26.93 -22.74 -27.86
C THR A 10 -25.95 -21.57 -27.92
N MET A 11 -26.04 -20.71 -28.94
CA MET A 11 -25.17 -19.52 -29.01
C MET A 11 -25.47 -18.54 -27.87
N LEU A 12 -26.74 -18.36 -27.51
CA LEU A 12 -27.16 -17.47 -26.43
C LEU A 12 -26.74 -18.00 -25.05
N VAL A 13 -26.83 -19.32 -24.82
CA VAL A 13 -26.32 -19.97 -23.60
C VAL A 13 -24.79 -19.87 -23.51
N LEU A 14 -24.07 -20.03 -24.63
CA LEU A 14 -22.61 -19.92 -24.65
C LEU A 14 -22.15 -18.49 -24.32
N VAL A 15 -22.79 -17.47 -24.88
CA VAL A 15 -22.47 -16.05 -24.63
C VAL A 15 -22.82 -15.65 -23.19
N ALA A 16 -23.95 -16.13 -22.65
CA ALA A 16 -24.32 -15.88 -21.26
C ALA A 16 -23.37 -16.58 -20.27
N GLY A 17 -22.93 -17.80 -20.59
CA GLY A 17 -21.99 -18.56 -19.77
C GLY A 17 -20.60 -17.93 -19.70
N THR A 18 -20.07 -17.40 -20.81
CA THR A 18 -18.76 -16.73 -20.82
C THR A 18 -18.80 -15.38 -20.14
N ALA A 19 -19.85 -14.58 -20.33
CA ALA A 19 -20.02 -13.31 -19.64
C ALA A 19 -20.24 -13.49 -18.12
N GLY A 20 -21.08 -14.44 -17.71
CA GLY A 20 -21.34 -14.74 -16.30
C GLY A 20 -20.13 -15.34 -15.58
N GLY A 21 -19.36 -16.21 -16.27
CA GLY A 21 -18.15 -16.83 -15.74
C GLY A 21 -17.06 -15.82 -15.38
N LEU A 22 -16.86 -14.78 -16.19
CA LEU A 22 -15.86 -13.74 -15.94
C LEU A 22 -16.20 -12.86 -14.72
N VAL A 23 -17.48 -12.54 -14.51
CA VAL A 23 -17.92 -11.73 -13.37
C VAL A 23 -17.79 -12.49 -12.05
N ILE A 24 -18.16 -13.78 -12.05
CA ILE A 24 -18.08 -14.62 -10.84
C ILE A 24 -16.62 -14.96 -10.52
N ALA A 25 -15.77 -15.24 -11.52
CA ALA A 25 -14.35 -15.50 -11.30
C ALA A 25 -13.63 -14.28 -10.71
N GLY A 26 -13.93 -13.07 -11.17
CA GLY A 26 -13.38 -11.82 -10.62
C GLY A 26 -13.78 -11.56 -9.16
N ALA A 27 -14.96 -12.01 -8.73
CA ALA A 27 -15.43 -11.88 -7.35
C ALA A 27 -14.87 -12.97 -6.41
N ARG A 28 -14.46 -14.13 -6.95
CA ARG A 28 -13.97 -15.29 -6.17
C ARG A 28 -12.45 -15.38 -6.10
N PHE A 29 -11.75 -14.75 -7.05
CA PHE A 29 -10.29 -14.70 -7.11
C PHE A 29 -9.79 -13.26 -7.30
N PRO A 30 -9.92 -12.39 -6.27
CA PRO A 30 -9.49 -10.98 -6.35
C PRO A 30 -7.97 -10.83 -6.60
N TYR A 31 -7.19 -11.89 -6.35
CA TYR A 31 -5.75 -11.92 -6.59
C TYR A 31 -5.38 -11.98 -8.08
N LEU A 32 -6.31 -12.37 -8.98
CA LEU A 32 -6.06 -12.41 -10.43
C LEU A 32 -6.41 -11.09 -11.13
N THR A 33 -7.28 -10.27 -10.53
CA THR A 33 -7.75 -8.98 -11.09
C THR A 33 -7.12 -7.77 -10.41
N THR A 34 -6.37 -7.96 -9.33
CA THR A 34 -5.57 -6.90 -8.72
C THR A 34 -4.30 -6.69 -9.55
N PRO A 35 -4.09 -5.52 -10.18
CA PRO A 35 -2.79 -5.22 -10.77
C PRO A 35 -1.73 -5.32 -9.67
N ALA A 36 -0.59 -5.94 -9.96
CA ALA A 36 0.57 -6.13 -9.06
C ALA A 36 1.28 -4.82 -8.64
N ASN A 37 0.55 -3.70 -8.61
CA ASN A 37 0.95 -2.37 -8.16
C ASN A 37 0.09 -1.87 -6.99
N ALA A 38 -0.61 -2.77 -6.28
CA ALA A 38 -1.03 -2.50 -4.91
C ALA A 38 0.18 -2.74 -4.00
N ALA A 39 1.12 -1.79 -4.01
CA ALA A 39 2.15 -1.69 -2.99
C ALA A 39 1.46 -1.80 -1.62
N GLU A 40 1.94 -2.76 -0.85
CA GLU A 40 1.47 -3.15 0.46
C GLU A 40 1.40 -1.92 1.36
N THR A 41 0.22 -1.30 1.45
CA THR A 41 -0.07 -0.39 2.56
C THR A 41 -0.31 -1.29 3.75
N GLY A 42 0.77 -1.57 4.50
CA GLY A 42 0.73 -2.21 5.81
C GLY A 42 -0.30 -1.54 6.68
N THR A 43 -1.51 -2.09 6.68
CA THR A 43 -2.62 -1.68 7.54
C THR A 43 -2.38 -2.33 8.89
N THR A 44 -1.56 -1.67 9.70
CA THR A 44 -1.81 -1.67 11.13
C THR A 44 -3.00 -0.75 11.33
N ALA A 45 -4.17 -1.35 11.55
CA ALA A 45 -5.40 -0.67 11.91
C ALA A 45 -5.28 -0.01 13.29
N GLY A 46 -4.43 1.01 13.39
CA GLY A 46 -4.34 1.93 14.52
C GLY A 46 -4.59 3.33 13.97
N LYS A 47 -5.72 3.94 14.35
CA LYS A 47 -6.12 5.35 14.16
C LYS A 47 -5.28 6.06 13.08
N LYS A 48 -5.77 6.11 11.84
CA LYS A 48 -5.09 6.74 10.69
C LYS A 48 -4.69 8.19 11.03
N LYS A 49 -3.49 8.39 11.58
CA LYS A 49 -2.97 9.72 11.89
C LYS A 49 -2.73 10.42 10.56
N LYS A 50 -3.23 11.65 10.42
CA LYS A 50 -2.97 12.43 9.21
C LYS A 50 -1.49 12.81 9.19
N PRO A 51 -0.72 12.47 8.14
CA PRO A 51 0.65 12.96 8.00
C PRO A 51 0.65 14.48 7.84
N LEU A 52 1.64 15.17 8.43
CA LEU A 52 1.82 16.62 8.26
C LEU A 52 2.40 16.93 6.88
N PHE A 53 3.41 16.17 6.47
CA PHE A 53 4.11 16.33 5.19
C PHE A 53 4.82 15.03 4.81
N TYR A 54 5.30 14.97 3.58
CA TYR A 54 6.02 13.85 3.00
C TYR A 54 7.46 14.26 2.71
N ARG A 55 8.41 13.32 2.87
CA ARG A 55 9.85 13.54 2.64
C ARG A 55 10.39 12.61 1.57
N ASN A 56 11.27 13.11 0.71
CA ASN A 56 11.96 12.26 -0.24
C ASN A 56 12.86 11.25 0.53
N PRO A 57 12.76 9.94 0.25
CA PRO A 57 13.60 8.92 0.90
C PRO A 57 15.11 9.13 0.68
N MET A 58 15.52 9.69 -0.46
CA MET A 58 16.93 9.91 -0.78
C MET A 58 17.46 11.26 -0.27
N ASN A 59 16.65 12.31 -0.37
CA ASN A 59 17.05 13.65 0.06
C ASN A 59 16.08 14.22 1.10
N PRO A 60 16.43 14.15 2.40
CA PRO A 60 15.57 14.62 3.48
C PRO A 60 15.23 16.12 3.47
N ALA A 61 15.92 16.94 2.68
CA ALA A 61 15.63 18.37 2.49
C ALA A 61 14.47 18.61 1.51
N ILE A 62 14.18 17.65 0.63
CA ILE A 62 13.06 17.73 -0.31
C ILE A 62 11.79 17.22 0.39
N THR A 63 10.81 18.10 0.50
CA THR A 63 9.54 17.85 1.22
C THR A 63 8.35 18.19 0.32
N SER A 64 7.22 17.54 0.55
CA SER A 64 5.97 17.80 -0.15
C SER A 64 4.78 17.79 0.82
N PRO A 65 3.84 18.75 0.74
CA PRO A 65 2.62 18.75 1.55
C PRO A 65 1.62 17.67 1.10
N VAL A 66 1.77 17.15 -0.11
CA VAL A 66 0.93 16.11 -0.70
C VAL A 66 1.75 14.86 -1.00
N PRO A 67 1.12 13.67 -1.10
CA PRO A 67 1.81 12.47 -1.57
C PRO A 67 2.48 12.75 -2.92
N ALA A 68 3.77 12.46 -3.00
CA ALA A 68 4.60 12.69 -4.17
C ALA A 68 5.53 11.50 -4.40
N LYS A 69 6.04 11.39 -5.62
CA LYS A 69 7.04 10.41 -6.02
C LYS A 69 8.33 11.10 -6.41
N ASP A 70 9.46 10.43 -6.22
CA ASP A 70 10.75 10.91 -6.69
C ASP A 70 10.94 10.62 -8.20
N GLU A 71 12.04 11.10 -8.77
CA GLU A 71 12.39 10.90 -10.18
C GLU A 71 12.56 9.41 -10.55
N MET A 72 12.77 8.56 -9.54
CA MET A 72 12.94 7.11 -9.66
C MET A 72 11.63 6.36 -9.41
N GLY A 73 10.51 7.07 -9.16
CA GLY A 73 9.18 6.52 -8.96
C GLY A 73 8.86 6.05 -7.54
N MET A 74 9.73 6.31 -6.55
CA MET A 74 9.52 5.93 -5.15
C MET A 74 8.61 6.91 -4.44
N ASP A 75 7.69 6.40 -3.63
CA ASP A 75 6.79 7.23 -2.82
C ASP A 75 7.55 7.96 -1.70
N TYR A 76 7.17 9.20 -1.45
CA TYR A 76 7.71 9.97 -0.34
C TYR A 76 7.22 9.41 1.00
N VAL A 77 8.08 9.50 2.02
CA VAL A 77 7.83 8.97 3.36
C VAL A 77 6.94 9.93 4.16
N PRO A 78 5.78 9.50 4.67
CA PRO A 78 4.88 10.33 5.48
C PRO A 78 5.47 10.62 6.87
N VAL A 79 5.41 11.88 7.29
CA VAL A 79 5.83 12.34 8.62
C VAL A 79 4.61 12.71 9.45
N TYR A 80 4.52 12.17 10.67
CA TYR A 80 3.38 12.37 11.57
C TYR A 80 3.72 13.30 12.75
N ALA A 81 2.69 13.87 13.39
CA ALA A 81 2.85 14.84 14.49
C ALA A 81 3.69 14.29 15.66
N ASP A 82 3.48 13.00 15.99
CA ASP A 82 4.19 12.35 17.09
C ASP A 82 5.66 12.07 16.77
N ALA A 83 6.00 11.91 15.49
CA ALA A 83 7.38 11.76 15.05
C ALA A 83 8.14 13.08 15.22
N ALA A 84 7.49 14.22 14.96
CA ALA A 84 8.07 15.54 15.20
C ALA A 84 8.22 15.86 16.69
N SER A 85 7.35 15.33 17.55
CA SER A 85 7.40 15.56 19.01
C SER A 85 8.29 14.55 19.77
N SER A 86 8.53 13.36 19.21
CA SER A 86 9.43 12.35 19.80
C SER A 86 10.88 12.46 19.33
N ALA A 87 11.10 13.11 18.19
CA ALA A 87 12.43 13.47 17.73
C ALA A 87 12.94 14.62 18.59
N GLY A 88 13.97 14.36 19.40
CA GLY A 88 14.78 15.45 19.98
C GLY A 88 15.45 16.27 18.86
N PRO A 89 16.39 17.17 19.22
CA PRO A 89 17.18 17.89 18.23
C PRO A 89 17.72 16.95 17.13
N PRO A 90 17.84 17.42 15.87
CA PRO A 90 18.35 16.61 14.77
C PRO A 90 19.68 15.94 15.16
N GLY A 91 19.76 14.62 14.97
CA GLY A 91 20.88 13.78 15.45
C GLY A 91 20.58 13.00 16.74
N THR A 92 19.41 13.20 17.37
CA THR A 92 19.01 12.42 18.55
C THR A 92 18.55 11.01 18.15
N VAL A 93 19.28 9.99 18.60
CA VAL A 93 18.88 8.58 18.49
C VAL A 93 18.35 8.10 19.84
N ARG A 94 17.12 7.57 19.88
CA ARG A 94 16.56 6.95 21.09
C ARG A 94 16.84 5.45 21.08
N ILE A 95 17.40 4.94 22.17
CA ILE A 95 17.69 3.52 22.38
C ILE A 95 16.91 3.05 23.60
N ASN A 96 16.38 1.83 23.57
CA ASN A 96 15.66 1.25 24.70
C ASN A 96 16.61 1.09 25.92
N PRO A 97 16.20 1.47 27.15
CA PRO A 97 17.02 1.29 28.35
C PRO A 97 17.56 -0.14 28.55
N VAL A 98 16.78 -1.17 28.20
CA VAL A 98 17.21 -2.57 28.30
C VAL A 98 18.38 -2.83 27.33
N MET A 99 18.28 -2.33 26.10
CA MET A 99 19.36 -2.43 25.12
C MET A 99 20.62 -1.70 25.60
N VAL A 100 20.48 -0.54 26.26
CA VAL A 100 21.61 0.21 26.84
C VAL A 100 22.32 -0.61 27.94
N GLN A 101 21.54 -1.33 28.75
CA GLN A 101 22.07 -2.22 29.79
C GLN A 101 22.77 -3.46 29.18
N ASP A 102 22.14 -4.10 28.20
CA ASP A 102 22.66 -5.31 27.55
C ASP A 102 23.98 -5.07 26.80
N ILE A 103 24.11 -3.91 26.13
CA ILE A 103 25.33 -3.54 25.40
C ILE A 103 26.38 -2.84 26.30
N GLY A 104 26.07 -2.63 27.59
CA GLY A 104 27.00 -2.09 28.58
C GLY A 104 27.50 -0.67 28.29
N VAL A 105 26.63 0.22 27.81
CA VAL A 105 27.03 1.62 27.53
C VAL A 105 27.50 2.30 28.82
N ARG A 106 28.65 2.98 28.75
CA ARG A 106 29.19 3.82 29.82
C ARG A 106 29.32 5.24 29.31
N THR A 107 28.75 6.19 30.06
CA THR A 107 28.95 7.63 29.83
C THR A 107 30.08 8.10 30.74
N GLY A 108 31.18 8.61 30.14
CA GLY A 108 32.30 9.20 30.86
C GLY A 108 32.12 10.69 31.13
#